data_AF-A0A4W2H8D6-F1
#
_entry.id   AF-A0A4W2H8D6-F1
#
_cell.length_a   1.000
_cell.length_b   1.000
_cell.length_c   1.000
_cell.angle_alpha   90.00
_cell.angle_beta   90.00
_cell.angle_gamma   90.00
#
_symmetry.space_group_name_H-M   'P 1'
#
loop_
_entity.id
_entity.type
_entity.pdbx_description
1 polymer ?
#
loop_
_entity_poly.entity_id
_entity_poly.type
_entity_poly.pdbx_seq_one_letter_code
_entity_poly.pdbx_strand_id
1 'polypeptide(L)'
;MVEAWYMDEAADDPRLPHRAEPARPVGLEQLRRLGVLYWKLDADKYENDPELEKIRKERNYSWMDIITICKDKLPNYEEKIKMFFEEHLHLDEEIRYILDGSGYFDVRDQEDRWIRISMEKGDMITLPAGIYHRFTLDEKLKAQDSERMCEGRKVAPLLAPASLPEGGRDQVLKSLLGETARLAGE
;
A
#
# COMPACT_ATOMS: atom_id res chain seq x y z
N MET A 1 -10.59 -12.53 -8.23
CA MET A 1 -9.61 -11.67 -8.93
C MET A 1 -9.61 -10.36 -8.20
N VAL A 2 -8.46 -9.76 -7.91
CA VAL A 2 -8.40 -8.46 -7.21
C VAL A 2 -9.18 -7.40 -7.97
N GLU A 3 -9.93 -6.57 -7.26
CA GLU A 3 -10.70 -5.48 -7.83
C GLU A 3 -10.01 -4.14 -7.56
N ALA A 4 -9.92 -3.28 -8.59
CA ALA A 4 -9.50 -1.90 -8.45
C ALA A 4 -10.39 -0.98 -9.30
N TRP A 5 -10.57 0.27 -8.88
CA TRP A 5 -11.45 1.24 -9.55
C TRP A 5 -11.05 2.68 -9.23
N TYR A 6 -11.45 3.61 -10.11
CA TYR A 6 -11.38 5.04 -9.80
C TYR A 6 -12.43 5.43 -8.76
N MET A 7 -12.02 6.30 -7.84
CA MET A 7 -12.89 6.76 -6.75
C MET A 7 -13.84 7.88 -7.19
N ASP A 8 -14.99 7.99 -6.52
CA ASP A 8 -15.82 9.21 -6.56
C ASP A 8 -15.17 10.38 -5.81
N GLU A 9 -15.80 11.56 -5.87
CA GLU A 9 -15.35 12.78 -5.17
C GLU A 9 -16.06 13.00 -3.83
N ALA A 10 -16.81 12.02 -3.32
CA ALA A 10 -17.57 12.18 -2.09
C ALA A 10 -16.64 12.25 -0.87
N ALA A 11 -16.93 13.18 0.05
CA ALA A 11 -16.19 13.35 1.30
C ALA A 11 -16.81 12.54 2.47
N ASP A 12 -17.38 11.38 2.16
CA ASP A 12 -18.08 10.51 3.10
C ASP A 12 -17.10 9.57 3.86
N ASP A 13 -17.61 8.54 4.53
CA ASP A 13 -16.81 7.58 5.28
C ASP A 13 -15.79 6.88 4.37
N PRO A 14 -14.47 7.05 4.58
CA PRO A 14 -13.43 6.53 3.71
C PRO A 14 -13.41 5.00 3.59
N ARG A 15 -14.10 4.29 4.49
CA ARG A 15 -14.24 2.82 4.49
C ARG A 15 -15.28 2.31 3.50
N LEU A 16 -16.13 3.18 2.95
CA LEU A 16 -17.09 2.82 1.90
C LEU A 16 -16.36 2.50 0.60
N PRO A 17 -16.96 1.76 -0.35
CA PRO A 17 -16.27 1.44 -1.61
C PRO A 17 -15.88 2.64 -2.47
N HIS A 18 -16.61 3.77 -2.39
CA HIS A 18 -16.36 4.99 -3.19
C HIS A 18 -16.15 4.72 -4.68
N ARG A 19 -17.04 3.95 -5.33
CA ARG A 19 -16.92 3.66 -6.77
C ARG A 19 -17.41 4.88 -7.56
N ALA A 20 -16.59 5.38 -8.48
CA ALA A 20 -17.00 6.44 -9.40
C ALA A 20 -18.26 6.05 -10.20
N GLU A 21 -19.11 7.03 -10.49
CA GLU A 21 -20.27 6.86 -11.36
C GLU A 21 -20.15 7.77 -12.61
N PRO A 22 -20.14 7.21 -13.84
CA PRO A 22 -20.26 5.79 -14.15
C PRO A 22 -19.04 4.96 -13.71
N ALA A 23 -19.23 3.66 -13.46
CA ALA A 23 -18.18 2.75 -13.02
C ALA A 23 -16.93 2.78 -13.93
N ARG A 24 -15.76 2.94 -13.31
CA ARG A 24 -14.45 3.00 -13.98
C ARG A 24 -13.47 1.99 -13.38
N PRO A 25 -13.57 0.69 -13.75
CA PRO A 25 -12.68 -0.34 -13.23
C PRO A 25 -11.25 -0.16 -13.74
N VAL A 26 -10.27 -0.59 -12.93
CA VAL A 26 -8.83 -0.56 -13.22
C VAL A 26 -8.31 -1.98 -13.23
N GLY A 27 -7.67 -2.38 -14.32
CA GLY A 27 -7.09 -3.71 -14.48
C GLY A 27 -5.65 -3.81 -13.94
N LEU A 28 -5.20 -5.03 -13.69
CA LEU A 28 -3.83 -5.32 -13.22
C LEU A 28 -2.73 -4.77 -14.15
N GLU A 29 -2.95 -4.75 -15.47
CA GLU A 29 -2.00 -4.15 -16.42
C GLU A 29 -1.83 -2.64 -16.20
N GLN A 30 -2.91 -1.95 -15.86
CA GLN A 30 -2.85 -0.52 -15.57
C GLN A 30 -2.12 -0.26 -14.25
N LEU A 31 -2.37 -1.07 -13.22
CA LEU A 31 -1.62 -1.03 -11.95
C LEU A 31 -0.12 -1.30 -12.17
N ARG A 32 0.23 -2.28 -13.02
CA ARG A 32 1.63 -2.55 -13.39
C ARG A 32 2.33 -1.35 -14.02
N ARG A 33 1.63 -0.54 -14.82
CA ARG A 33 2.19 0.70 -15.40
C ARG A 33 2.48 1.76 -14.36
N LEU A 34 1.83 1.69 -13.19
CA LEU A 34 2.13 2.52 -12.02
C LEU A 34 3.24 1.89 -11.14
N GLY A 35 3.80 0.74 -11.54
CA GLY A 35 4.77 -0.03 -10.77
C GLY A 35 4.16 -0.88 -9.64
N VAL A 36 2.83 -0.92 -9.52
CA VAL A 36 2.14 -1.75 -8.53
C VAL A 36 2.11 -3.20 -9.01
N LEU A 37 2.69 -4.09 -8.20
CA LEU A 37 2.75 -5.53 -8.48
C LEU A 37 1.76 -6.29 -7.60
N TYR A 38 1.27 -7.42 -8.09
CA TYR A 38 0.25 -8.22 -7.43
C TYR A 38 0.47 -9.71 -7.63
N TRP A 39 0.22 -10.49 -6.58
CA TRP A 39 0.17 -11.95 -6.60
C TRP A 39 -1.05 -12.45 -5.81
N LYS A 40 -1.59 -13.61 -6.24
CA LYS A 40 -2.59 -14.36 -5.47
C LYS A 40 -1.95 -15.62 -4.91
N LEU A 41 -2.04 -15.79 -3.59
CA LEU A 41 -1.44 -16.89 -2.84
C LEU A 41 -2.47 -17.54 -1.92
N ASP A 42 -2.09 -18.67 -1.33
CA ASP A 42 -2.87 -19.38 -0.32
C ASP A 42 -2.44 -18.90 1.08
N ALA A 43 -3.21 -17.97 1.65
CA ALA A 43 -2.92 -17.37 2.96
C ALA A 43 -2.89 -18.39 4.11
N ASP A 44 -3.56 -19.54 3.98
CA ASP A 44 -3.51 -20.58 5.01
C ASP A 44 -2.15 -21.30 5.07
N LYS A 45 -1.31 -21.11 4.04
CA LYS A 45 0.03 -21.70 3.95
C LYS A 45 1.17 -20.72 4.25
N TYR A 46 0.88 -19.48 4.65
CA TYR A 46 1.87 -18.39 4.70
C TYR A 46 3.17 -18.72 5.47
N GLU A 47 3.11 -19.59 6.48
CA GLU A 47 4.29 -20.02 7.26
C GLU A 47 5.28 -20.88 6.45
N ASN A 48 4.81 -21.65 5.47
CA ASN A 48 5.60 -22.65 4.73
C ASN A 48 5.19 -22.74 3.24
N ASP A 49 4.78 -21.63 2.62
CA ASP A 49 4.35 -21.60 1.21
C ASP A 49 5.57 -21.46 0.26
N PRO A 50 5.87 -22.47 -0.59
CA PRO A 50 6.97 -22.39 -1.55
C PRO A 50 6.79 -21.28 -2.60
N GLU A 51 5.55 -20.93 -2.96
CA GLU A 51 5.29 -19.85 -3.93
C GLU A 51 5.61 -18.49 -3.32
N LEU A 52 5.25 -18.29 -2.05
CA LEU A 52 5.65 -17.10 -1.30
C LEU A 52 7.17 -17.02 -1.15
N GLU A 53 7.84 -18.12 -0.82
CA GLU A 53 9.30 -18.16 -0.69
C GLU A 53 10.01 -17.82 -2.02
N LYS A 54 9.46 -18.30 -3.14
CA LYS A 54 9.96 -17.95 -4.48
C LYS A 54 9.86 -16.45 -4.75
N ILE A 55 8.71 -15.83 -4.48
CA ILE A 55 8.52 -14.38 -4.63
C ILE A 55 9.52 -13.62 -3.76
N ARG A 56 9.66 -14.02 -2.48
CA ARG A 56 10.60 -13.38 -1.55
C ARG A 56 12.05 -13.46 -2.05
N LYS A 57 12.47 -14.60 -2.59
CA LYS A 57 13.83 -14.78 -3.16
C LYS A 57 14.04 -13.95 -4.42
N GLU A 58 13.10 -13.97 -5.35
CA GLU A 58 13.18 -13.22 -6.61
C GLU A 58 13.22 -11.70 -6.38
N ARG A 59 12.56 -11.23 -5.32
CA ARG A 59 12.41 -9.81 -4.98
C ARG A 59 13.26 -9.35 -3.80
N ASN A 60 14.12 -10.22 -3.27
CA ASN A 60 14.99 -9.93 -2.12
C ASN A 60 14.26 -9.48 -0.83
N TYR A 61 13.02 -9.95 -0.62
CA TYR A 61 12.23 -9.69 0.59
C TYR A 61 12.76 -10.53 1.77
N SER A 62 13.81 -10.01 2.39
CA SER A 62 14.64 -10.71 3.40
C SER A 62 14.17 -10.50 4.83
N TRP A 63 13.26 -9.55 5.07
CA TRP A 63 12.68 -9.28 6.38
C TRP A 63 11.16 -9.34 6.33
N MET A 64 10.53 -9.86 7.39
CA MET A 64 9.08 -9.87 7.54
C MET A 64 8.64 -9.72 9.00
N ASP A 65 7.43 -9.20 9.19
CA ASP A 65 6.66 -9.29 10.43
C ASP A 65 5.15 -9.39 10.14
N ILE A 66 4.36 -9.74 11.17
CA ILE A 66 2.90 -9.76 11.09
C ILE A 66 2.35 -8.55 11.85
N ILE A 67 1.41 -7.84 11.23
CA ILE A 67 0.62 -6.80 11.89
C ILE A 67 -0.86 -7.17 11.85
N THR A 68 -1.48 -7.11 13.03
CA THR A 68 -2.93 -7.14 13.20
C THR A 68 -3.45 -5.73 13.41
N ILE A 69 -4.20 -5.21 12.45
CA ILE A 69 -4.88 -3.92 12.56
C ILE A 69 -6.28 -4.20 13.10
N CYS A 70 -6.43 -4.10 14.42
CA CYS A 70 -7.70 -4.29 15.11
C CYS A 70 -7.76 -3.32 16.31
N LYS A 71 -8.93 -2.74 16.58
CA LYS A 71 -9.10 -1.73 17.64
C LYS A 71 -8.59 -2.19 19.00
N ASP A 72 -8.82 -3.46 19.34
CA ASP A 72 -8.47 -4.00 20.65
C ASP A 72 -7.03 -4.54 20.74
N LYS A 73 -6.39 -4.80 19.60
CA LYS A 73 -5.07 -5.47 19.54
C LYS A 73 -3.94 -4.56 19.11
N LEU A 74 -4.23 -3.50 18.35
CA LEU A 74 -3.21 -2.58 17.83
C LEU A 74 -2.96 -1.44 18.83
N PRO A 75 -1.75 -1.31 19.41
CA PRO A 75 -1.42 -0.18 20.27
C PRO A 75 -1.51 1.14 19.49
N ASN A 76 -2.08 2.17 20.13
CA ASN A 76 -2.37 3.47 19.50
C ASN A 76 -3.19 3.35 18.22
N TYR A 77 -4.18 2.45 18.21
CA TYR A 77 -5.02 2.15 17.04
C TYR A 77 -5.52 3.42 16.32
N GLU A 78 -6.18 4.34 17.05
CA GLU A 78 -6.81 5.53 16.45
C GLU A 78 -5.77 6.47 15.79
N GLU A 79 -4.59 6.62 16.37
CA GLU A 79 -3.50 7.40 15.76
C GLU A 79 -2.94 6.70 14.52
N LYS A 80 -2.72 5.38 14.61
CA LYS A 80 -2.15 4.60 13.51
C LYS A 80 -3.07 4.52 12.30
N ILE A 81 -4.37 4.30 12.48
CA ILE A 81 -5.31 4.28 11.34
C ILE A 81 -5.36 5.64 10.64
N LYS A 82 -5.25 6.73 11.40
CA LYS A 82 -5.20 8.08 10.83
C LYS A 82 -3.93 8.26 10.01
N MET A 83 -2.77 7.89 10.56
CA MET A 83 -1.49 7.95 9.84
C MET A 83 -1.48 7.09 8.58
N PHE A 84 -2.07 5.89 8.61
CA PHE A 84 -2.16 5.04 7.42
C PHE A 84 -3.04 5.66 6.33
N PHE A 85 -4.07 6.41 6.71
CA PHE A 85 -5.00 7.01 5.75
C PHE A 85 -4.56 8.40 5.23
N GLU A 86 -3.68 9.09 5.93
CA GLU A 86 -3.03 10.30 5.39
C GLU A 86 -2.22 9.93 4.14
N GLU A 87 -2.30 10.73 3.06
CA GLU A 87 -1.51 10.48 1.85
C GLU A 87 -0.01 10.55 2.20
N HIS A 88 0.73 9.50 1.87
CA HIS A 88 2.15 9.39 2.18
C HIS A 88 2.90 8.59 1.11
N LEU A 89 4.22 8.51 1.27
CA LEU A 89 5.09 7.65 0.46
C LEU A 89 6.17 6.99 1.32
N HIS A 90 6.82 6.01 0.74
CA HIS A 90 8.00 5.36 1.30
C HIS A 90 9.19 5.50 0.33
N LEU A 91 10.41 5.52 0.87
CA LEU A 91 11.65 5.47 0.08
C LEU A 91 11.98 4.06 -0.42
N ASP A 92 11.37 3.07 0.22
CA ASP A 92 11.43 1.67 -0.12
C ASP A 92 10.05 1.20 -0.58
N GLU A 93 9.98 -0.02 -1.11
CA GLU A 93 8.70 -0.64 -1.45
C GLU A 93 7.84 -0.87 -0.21
N GLU A 94 6.53 -0.61 -0.34
CA GLU A 94 5.53 -1.05 0.63
C GLU A 94 4.96 -2.39 0.17
N ILE A 95 5.37 -3.49 0.84
CA ILE A 95 4.90 -4.85 0.54
C ILE A 95 3.91 -5.31 1.62
N ARG A 96 2.77 -5.83 1.18
CA ARG A 96 1.69 -6.34 2.05
C ARG A 96 1.12 -7.63 1.50
N TYR A 97 1.03 -8.64 2.35
CA TYR A 97 0.33 -9.90 2.06
C TYR A 97 -0.80 -10.10 3.07
N ILE A 98 -2.05 -10.14 2.60
CA ILE A 98 -3.23 -10.22 3.48
C ILE A 98 -3.45 -11.68 3.92
N LEU A 99 -3.29 -11.93 5.21
CA LEU A 99 -3.44 -13.26 5.82
C LEU A 99 -4.88 -13.53 6.26
N ASP A 100 -5.53 -12.50 6.79
CA ASP A 100 -6.94 -12.49 7.12
C ASP A 100 -7.49 -11.06 7.06
N GLY A 101 -8.80 -10.90 6.92
CA GLY A 101 -9.39 -9.58 6.78
C GLY A 101 -9.39 -9.03 5.36
N SER A 102 -9.65 -7.73 5.27
CA SER A 102 -9.65 -6.97 4.03
C SER A 102 -9.44 -5.47 4.30
N GLY A 103 -9.10 -4.74 3.24
CA GLY A 103 -8.89 -3.29 3.28
C GLY A 103 -8.64 -2.70 1.91
N TYR A 104 -8.47 -1.38 1.88
CA TYR A 104 -8.22 -0.61 0.68
C TYR A 104 -6.84 0.02 0.70
N PHE A 105 -6.10 -0.17 -0.39
CA PHE A 105 -4.97 0.67 -0.76
C PHE A 105 -5.41 1.64 -1.84
N ASP A 106 -5.33 2.93 -1.57
CA ASP A 106 -5.54 3.95 -2.59
C ASP A 106 -4.18 4.41 -3.11
N VAL A 107 -4.02 4.48 -4.44
CA VAL A 107 -2.79 4.95 -5.10
C VAL A 107 -3.12 6.05 -6.10
N ARG A 108 -2.18 6.97 -6.31
CA ARG A 108 -2.30 8.01 -7.34
C ARG A 108 -1.94 7.45 -8.72
N ASP A 109 -2.74 7.76 -9.72
CA ASP A 109 -2.38 7.54 -11.13
C ASP A 109 -1.50 8.68 -11.68
N GLN A 110 -1.14 8.62 -12.97
CA GLN A 110 -0.29 9.61 -13.63
C GLN A 110 -0.93 11.00 -13.76
N GLU A 111 -2.24 11.11 -13.56
CA GLU A 111 -3.01 12.37 -13.56
C GLU A 111 -3.40 12.78 -12.12
N ASP A 112 -2.70 12.24 -11.11
CA ASP A 112 -2.98 12.48 -9.70
C ASP A 112 -4.40 12.13 -9.25
N ARG A 113 -5.07 11.17 -9.91
CA ARG A 113 -6.39 10.67 -9.48
C ARG A 113 -6.25 9.45 -8.59
N TRP A 114 -7.17 9.29 -7.64
CA TRP A 114 -7.19 8.12 -6.77
C TRP A 114 -7.74 6.88 -7.48
N ILE A 115 -6.99 5.80 -7.41
CA ILE A 115 -7.40 4.44 -7.72
C ILE A 115 -7.45 3.67 -6.40
N ARG A 116 -8.61 3.12 -6.06
CA ARG A 116 -8.81 2.22 -4.92
C ARG A 116 -8.57 0.78 -5.33
N ILE A 117 -7.79 0.05 -4.55
CA ILE A 117 -7.47 -1.36 -4.72
C ILE A 117 -8.03 -2.12 -3.52
N SER A 118 -8.99 -3.01 -3.76
CA SER A 118 -9.60 -3.86 -2.74
C SER A 118 -8.75 -5.10 -2.51
N MET A 119 -8.14 -5.19 -1.34
CA MET A 119 -7.29 -6.30 -0.95
C MET A 119 -8.03 -7.19 0.06
N GLU A 120 -8.06 -8.49 -0.20
CA GLU A 120 -8.68 -9.49 0.68
C GLU A 120 -7.70 -10.63 0.97
N LYS A 121 -8.08 -11.55 1.86
CA LYS A 121 -7.27 -12.74 2.19
C LYS A 121 -6.66 -13.42 0.95
N GLY A 122 -5.35 -13.68 1.02
CA GLY A 122 -4.56 -14.30 -0.05
C GLY A 122 -4.05 -13.33 -1.11
N ASP A 123 -4.39 -12.05 -1.04
CA ASP A 123 -3.85 -11.03 -1.94
C ASP A 123 -2.52 -10.49 -1.42
N MET A 124 -1.51 -10.45 -2.28
CA MET A 124 -0.21 -9.82 -2.02
C MET A 124 0.00 -8.67 -3.00
N ILE A 125 0.40 -7.51 -2.48
CA ILE A 125 0.68 -6.29 -3.25
C ILE A 125 2.05 -5.72 -2.89
N THR A 126 2.70 -5.15 -3.90
CA THR A 126 3.89 -4.31 -3.74
C THR A 126 3.58 -2.94 -4.33
N LEU A 127 3.66 -1.90 -3.51
CA LEU A 127 3.63 -0.51 -3.93
C LEU A 127 5.08 -0.02 -4.12
N PRO A 128 5.43 0.54 -5.30
CA PRO A 128 6.80 0.94 -5.56
C PRO A 128 7.22 2.14 -4.70
N ALA A 129 8.51 2.23 -4.40
CA ALA A 129 9.08 3.38 -3.73
C ALA A 129 8.66 4.70 -4.41
N GLY A 130 8.26 5.68 -3.62
CA GLY A 130 7.86 6.99 -4.09
C GLY A 130 6.41 7.14 -4.56
N ILE A 131 5.63 6.08 -4.70
CA ILE A 131 4.21 6.21 -5.04
C ILE A 131 3.45 6.85 -3.89
N TYR A 132 2.62 7.85 -4.19
CA TYR A 132 1.67 8.37 -3.22
C TYR A 132 0.55 7.38 -3.02
N HIS A 133 0.36 6.99 -1.76
CA HIS A 133 -0.66 6.04 -1.38
C HIS A 133 -1.18 6.30 0.03
N ARG A 134 -2.24 5.58 0.37
CA ARG A 134 -2.82 5.51 1.71
C ARG A 134 -3.54 4.17 1.88
N PHE A 135 -3.80 3.81 3.12
CA PHE A 135 -4.49 2.60 3.51
C PHE A 135 -5.66 2.89 4.45
N THR A 136 -6.78 2.19 4.26
CA THR A 136 -7.90 2.14 5.21
C THR A 136 -8.46 0.72 5.30
N LEU A 137 -9.01 0.36 6.45
CA LEU A 137 -9.90 -0.80 6.54
C LEU A 137 -11.18 -0.54 5.74
N ASP A 138 -11.83 -1.62 5.32
CA ASP A 138 -13.19 -1.57 4.77
C ASP A 138 -14.25 -1.76 5.86
N GLU A 139 -15.53 -1.73 5.49
CA GLU A 139 -16.65 -1.94 6.42
C GLU A 139 -16.89 -3.42 6.77
N LYS A 140 -16.32 -4.37 6.01
CA LYS A 140 -16.63 -5.79 6.15
C LYS A 140 -16.05 -6.34 7.44
N LEU A 141 -14.83 -5.93 7.79
CA LEU A 141 -14.07 -6.55 8.87
C LEU A 141 -13.46 -5.51 9.81
N LYS A 142 -13.64 -5.75 11.12
CA LYS A 142 -13.06 -4.90 12.18
C LYS A 142 -11.57 -5.14 12.40
N ALA A 143 -11.00 -6.09 11.66
CA ALA A 143 -9.62 -6.50 11.78
C ALA A 143 -9.05 -6.92 10.41
N GLN A 144 -7.78 -6.62 10.20
CA GLN A 144 -6.99 -7.16 9.10
C GLN A 144 -5.65 -7.65 9.65
N ASP A 145 -5.30 -8.89 9.31
CA ASP A 145 -3.98 -9.46 9.55
C ASP A 145 -3.21 -9.44 8.24
N SER A 146 -2.02 -8.84 8.27
CA SER A 146 -1.16 -8.80 7.10
C SER A 146 0.29 -9.04 7.47
N GLU A 147 0.97 -9.78 6.62
CA GLU A 147 2.41 -9.86 6.63
C GLU A 147 2.99 -8.65 5.91
N ARG A 148 3.97 -7.99 6.52
CA ARG A 148 4.76 -6.92 5.90
C ARG A 148 6.12 -7.45 5.57
N MET A 149 6.64 -7.06 4.43
CA MET A 149 7.98 -7.46 3.98
C MET A 149 8.76 -6.23 3.53
N CYS A 150 10.09 -6.34 3.55
CA CYS A 150 10.97 -5.34 2.95
C CYS A 150 12.33 -5.95 2.60
N GLU A 151 13.11 -5.21 1.81
CA GLU A 151 14.53 -5.53 1.61
C GLU A 151 15.32 -5.11 2.87
N GLY A 152 15.95 -6.06 3.56
CA GLY A 152 16.82 -5.80 4.70
C GLY A 152 16.10 -5.46 6.01
N ARG A 153 15.64 -4.21 6.18
CA ARG A 153 15.00 -3.75 7.43
C ARG A 153 13.85 -2.77 7.17
N LYS A 154 12.90 -2.71 8.10
CA LYS A 154 11.75 -1.81 8.00
C LYS A 154 12.15 -0.33 8.10
N VAL A 155 11.66 0.49 7.18
CA VAL A 155 11.87 1.95 7.15
C VAL A 155 10.55 2.68 7.42
N ALA A 156 10.62 3.84 8.07
CA ALA A 156 9.46 4.65 8.44
C ALA A 156 8.84 5.37 7.20
N PRO A 157 7.52 5.63 7.19
CA PRO A 157 6.88 6.47 6.17
C PRO A 157 7.41 7.89 6.20
N LEU A 158 7.45 8.51 5.02
CA LEU A 158 7.59 9.94 4.87
C LEU A 158 6.23 10.51 4.51
N LEU A 159 5.71 11.40 5.38
CA LEU A 159 4.45 12.07 5.13
C LEU A 159 4.55 12.92 3.86
N ALA A 160 3.53 12.85 3.00
CA ALA A 160 3.45 13.80 1.91
C ALA A 160 3.27 15.21 2.48
N PRO A 161 4.02 16.22 1.99
CA PRO A 161 3.67 17.60 2.32
C PRO A 161 2.24 17.89 1.84
N ALA A 162 1.43 18.47 2.72
CA ALA A 162 -0.04 18.57 2.63
C ALA A 162 -0.60 19.26 1.37
N SER A 163 0.25 19.86 0.55
CA SER A 163 -0.06 20.34 -0.80
C SER A 163 1.26 20.70 -1.48
N LEU A 164 1.61 20.00 -2.55
CA LEU A 164 2.68 20.43 -3.45
C LEU A 164 2.04 21.09 -4.67
N PRO A 165 2.58 22.21 -5.17
CA PRO A 165 2.20 22.72 -6.48
C PRO A 165 2.47 21.66 -7.56
N GLU A 166 1.78 21.73 -8.70
CA GLU A 166 2.03 20.85 -9.85
C GLU A 166 3.54 20.76 -10.16
N GLY A 167 4.08 19.54 -10.25
CA GLY A 167 5.52 19.28 -10.42
C GLY A 167 6.36 19.27 -9.13
N GLY A 168 5.79 19.64 -7.98
CA GLY A 168 6.47 19.57 -6.68
C GLY A 168 6.70 18.12 -6.20
N ARG A 169 5.87 17.18 -6.65
CA ARG A 169 5.98 15.73 -6.35
C ARG A 169 7.32 15.15 -6.84
N ASP A 170 7.68 15.43 -8.08
CA ASP A 170 8.99 15.07 -8.67
C ASP A 170 10.15 15.71 -7.92
N GLN A 171 9.96 16.93 -7.41
CA GLN A 171 10.98 17.67 -6.68
C GLN A 171 11.21 17.08 -5.29
N VAL A 172 10.15 16.65 -4.59
CA VAL A 172 10.24 15.91 -3.32
C VAL A 172 10.92 14.57 -3.53
N LEU A 173 10.54 13.81 -4.56
CA LEU A 173 11.18 12.52 -4.84
C LEU A 173 12.69 12.69 -5.15
N LYS A 174 13.04 13.69 -5.97
CA LYS A 174 14.45 14.03 -6.27
C LYS A 174 15.22 14.52 -5.04
N SER A 175 14.58 15.31 -4.17
CA SER A 175 15.18 15.78 -2.92
C SER A 175 15.46 14.61 -1.98
N LEU A 176 14.47 13.73 -1.81
CA LEU A 176 14.57 12.56 -0.93
C LEU A 176 15.63 11.56 -1.42
N LEU A 177 15.65 11.25 -2.72
CA LEU A 177 16.68 10.43 -3.33
C LEU A 177 18.07 11.09 -3.27
N GLY A 178 18.13 12.43 -3.36
CA GLY A 178 19.37 13.19 -3.20
C GLY A 178 19.90 13.19 -1.77
N GLU A 179 19.02 13.23 -0.77
CA GLU A 179 19.37 13.14 0.65
C GLU A 179 19.81 11.73 1.05
N THR A 180 19.15 10.68 0.56
CA THR A 180 19.61 9.30 0.78
C THR A 180 20.96 9.03 0.12
N ALA A 181 21.19 9.54 -1.09
CA ALA A 181 22.50 9.46 -1.75
C ALA A 181 23.60 10.19 -0.96
N ARG A 182 23.29 11.33 -0.32
CA ARG A 182 24.23 12.04 0.58
C ARG A 182 24.50 11.30 1.89
N LEU A 183 23.48 10.64 2.45
CA LEU A 183 23.60 9.86 3.69
C LEU A 183 24.27 8.50 3.47
N ALA A 184 24.23 7.98 2.24
CA ALA A 184 24.89 6.73 1.86
C ALA A 184 26.39 6.88 1.55
N GLY A 185 26.91 8.12 1.41
CA GLY A 185 28.33 8.37 1.13
C GLY A 185 28.75 7.94 -0.29
N GLU A 186 29.81 8.40 -0.94
CA GLU A 186 31.10 8.92 -0.41
C GLU A 186 31.60 8.27 0.88
#